data_AF-A0A1W9LPE3-F1
#
_entry.id   AF-A0A1W9LPE3-F1
#
_cell.length_a   1.000
_cell.length_b   1.000
_cell.length_c   1.000
_cell.angle_alpha   90.00
_cell.angle_beta   90.00
_cell.angle_gamma   90.00
#
_symmetry.space_group_name_H-M   'P 1'
#
loop_
_entity.id
_entity.type
_entity.pdbx_description
1 polymer ?
#
loop_
_entity_poly.entity_id
_entity_poly.type
_entity_poly.pdbx_seq_one_letter_code
_entity_poly.pdbx_strand_id
1 'polypeptide(L)'
;MINFKQEQLIEELVKYIGKKFPEIGFIGVSESPEDSESLWIRVTAPEDEDRESELIRYSADKSMDILLDYGYHLLVMPTKKVIV
;
A
#
# COMPACT_ATOMS: atom_id res chain seq x y z
N MET A 1 -13.92 8.72 2.96
CA MET A 1 -13.25 9.73 3.83
C MET A 1 -12.36 9.01 4.82
N ILE A 2 -11.06 9.33 4.82
CA ILE A 2 -10.06 8.67 5.68
C ILE A 2 -10.15 9.25 7.09
N ASN A 3 -10.17 8.39 8.11
CA ASN A 3 -10.15 8.82 9.50
C ASN A 3 -8.73 8.86 10.08
N PHE A 4 -8.57 9.51 11.24
CA PHE A 4 -7.28 9.69 11.92
C PHE A 4 -6.52 8.37 12.13
N LYS A 5 -7.21 7.27 12.48
CA LYS A 5 -6.54 5.98 12.69
C LYS A 5 -6.07 5.36 11.37
N GLN A 6 -6.86 5.48 10.30
CA GLN A 6 -6.44 5.06 8.97
C GLN A 6 -5.21 5.83 8.49
N GLU A 7 -5.14 7.15 8.71
CA GLU A 7 -3.94 7.96 8.39
C GLU A 7 -2.69 7.43 9.10
N GLN A 8 -2.78 7.19 10.41
CA GLN A 8 -1.67 6.61 11.19
C GLN A 8 -1.23 5.25 10.64
N LEU A 9 -2.18 4.36 10.35
CA LEU A 9 -1.89 3.02 9.84
C LEU A 9 -1.28 3.06 8.42
N ILE A 10 -1.71 3.99 7.58
CA ILE A 10 -1.13 4.21 6.25
C ILE A 10 0.33 4.65 6.39
N GLU A 11 0.62 5.62 7.27
CA GLU A 11 2.01 6.05 7.51
C GLU A 11 2.88 4.91 8.05
N GLU A 12 2.37 4.13 9.01
CA GLU A 12 3.07 2.98 9.57
C GLU A 12 3.36 1.92 8.50
N LEU A 13 2.38 1.62 7.64
CA LEU A 13 2.52 0.65 6.56
C LEU A 13 3.54 1.12 5.51
N VAL A 14 3.49 2.38 5.09
CA VAL A 14 4.47 2.96 4.16
C VAL A 14 5.89 2.92 4.76
N LYS A 15 6.05 3.32 6.04
CA LYS A 15 7.34 3.24 6.74
C LYS A 15 7.83 1.80 6.88
N TYR A 16 6.94 0.85 7.16
CA TYR A 16 7.26 -0.57 7.28
C TYR A 16 7.78 -1.14 5.96
N ILE A 17 7.12 -0.81 4.85
CA ILE A 17 7.50 -1.27 3.51
C ILE A 17 8.82 -0.62 3.07
N GLY A 18 8.97 0.69 3.27
CA GLY A 18 10.17 1.43 2.87
C GLY A 18 11.46 0.94 3.54
N LYS A 19 11.38 0.24 4.68
CA LYS A 19 12.55 -0.42 5.30
C LYS A 19 13.13 -1.54 4.44
N LYS A 20 12.28 -2.25 3.68
CA LYS A 20 12.68 -3.39 2.83
C LYS A 20 12.78 -3.00 1.36
N PHE A 21 11.97 -2.05 0.91
CA PHE A 21 11.91 -1.57 -0.47
C PHE A 21 12.20 -0.05 -0.51
N PRO A 22 13.44 0.38 -0.22
CA PRO A 22 13.79 1.80 -0.24
C PRO A 22 13.66 2.48 -1.62
N GLU A 23 13.56 1.69 -2.69
CA GLU A 23 13.39 2.13 -4.07
C GLU A 23 11.97 2.64 -4.39
N ILE A 24 10.97 2.33 -3.56
CA ILE A 24 9.59 2.76 -3.82
C ILE A 24 9.33 4.17 -3.27
N GLY A 25 8.57 4.96 -4.02
CA GLY A 25 8.05 6.26 -3.59
C GLY A 25 6.55 6.19 -3.33
N PHE A 26 6.09 6.82 -2.25
CA PHE A 26 4.66 7.00 -1.99
C PHE A 26 4.05 8.01 -2.97
N ILE A 27 2.92 7.63 -3.58
CA ILE A 27 2.21 8.47 -4.55
C ILE A 27 0.97 9.11 -3.91
N GLY A 28 0.21 8.34 -3.14
CA GLY A 28 -1.04 8.80 -2.53
C GLY A 28 -1.98 7.65 -2.19
N VAL A 29 -3.20 8.01 -1.78
CA VAL A 29 -4.25 7.06 -1.41
C VAL A 29 -5.49 7.32 -2.29
N SER A 30 -6.18 6.26 -2.68
CA SER A 30 -7.54 6.33 -3.23
C SER A 30 -8.42 5.23 -2.67
N GLU A 31 -9.72 5.39 -2.85
CA GLU A 31 -10.66 4.28 -2.75
C GLU A 31 -10.36 3.25 -3.85
N SER A 32 -10.60 1.98 -3.57
CA SER A 32 -10.57 0.93 -4.58
C SER A 32 -11.73 1.14 -5.56
N PRO A 33 -11.50 1.01 -6.88
CA PRO A 33 -12.59 1.03 -7.84
C PRO A 33 -13.56 -0.16 -7.68
N GLU A 34 -13.13 -1.23 -7.01
CA GLU A 34 -13.92 -2.44 -6.79
C GLU A 34 -14.77 -2.38 -5.51
N ASP A 35 -14.31 -1.63 -4.51
CA ASP A 35 -14.95 -1.52 -3.21
C ASP A 35 -14.59 -0.19 -2.54
N SER A 36 -15.59 0.67 -2.32
CA SER A 36 -15.40 1.98 -1.69
C SER A 36 -14.96 1.93 -0.23
N GLU A 37 -15.12 0.79 0.46
CA GLU A 37 -14.62 0.62 1.83
C GLU A 37 -13.12 0.26 1.87
N SER A 38 -12.57 -0.16 0.73
CA SER A 38 -11.17 -0.52 0.56
C SER A 38 -10.33 0.67 0.13
N LEU A 39 -9.16 0.85 0.75
CA LEU A 39 -8.20 1.91 0.37
C LEU A 39 -6.98 1.34 -0.33
N TRP A 40 -6.63 1.92 -1.47
CA TRP A 40 -5.40 1.65 -2.21
C TRP A 40 -4.32 2.67 -1.86
N ILE A 41 -3.25 2.19 -1.25
CA ILE A 41 -2.01 2.91 -0.97
C ILE A 41 -1.13 2.76 -2.20
N ARG A 42 -1.08 3.81 -3.03
CA ARG A 42 -0.33 3.79 -4.29
C ARG A 42 1.13 4.12 -4.04
N VAL A 43 2.01 3.29 -4.57
CA VAL A 43 3.46 3.45 -4.54
C VAL A 43 4.04 3.25 -5.93
N THR A 44 5.24 3.75 -6.20
CA THR A 44 5.92 3.43 -7.46
C THR A 44 6.27 1.94 -7.48
N ALA A 45 6.01 1.28 -8.61
CA ALA A 45 6.43 -0.10 -8.79
C ALA A 45 7.96 -0.22 -8.92
N PRO A 46 8.59 -1.26 -8.33
CA PRO A 46 9.95 -1.65 -8.70
C PRO A 46 10.08 -1.91 -10.20
N GLU A 47 11.28 -1.73 -10.76
CA GLU A 47 11.53 -2.03 -12.19
C GLU A 47 11.52 -3.53 -12.48
N ASP A 48 11.95 -4.34 -11.51
CA ASP A 48 12.01 -5.79 -11.60
C ASP A 48 10.68 -6.43 -11.14
N GLU A 49 10.14 -7.34 -11.96
CA GLU A 49 8.82 -7.95 -11.71
C GLU A 49 8.81 -8.93 -10.52
N ASP A 50 9.94 -9.62 -10.28
CA ASP A 50 10.08 -10.49 -9.11
C ASP A 50 10.08 -9.65 -7.83
N ARG A 51 10.72 -8.48 -7.88
CA ARG A 51 10.75 -7.49 -6.79
C ARG A 51 9.38 -6.86 -6.56
N GLU A 52 8.65 -6.53 -7.62
CA GLU A 52 7.25 -6.09 -7.51
C GLU A 52 6.37 -7.16 -6.85
N SER A 53 6.53 -8.42 -7.28
CA SER A 53 5.81 -9.56 -6.69
C SER A 53 6.16 -9.76 -5.21
N GLU A 54 7.42 -9.55 -4.83
CA GLU A 54 7.86 -9.60 -3.44
C GLU A 54 7.26 -8.46 -2.61
N LEU A 55 7.20 -7.24 -3.15
CA LEU A 55 6.57 -6.08 -2.52
C LEU A 55 5.08 -6.35 -2.23
N ILE A 56 4.35 -6.88 -3.20
CA ILE A 56 2.93 -7.22 -3.03
C ILE A 56 2.76 -8.24 -1.91
N ARG A 57 3.52 -9.35 -1.92
CA ARG A 57 3.45 -10.37 -0.87
C ARG A 57 3.80 -9.82 0.52
N TYR A 58 4.90 -9.07 0.62
CA TYR A 58 5.38 -8.54 1.89
C TYR A 58 4.44 -7.49 2.49
N SER A 59 3.83 -6.67 1.66
CA SER A 59 2.85 -5.68 2.13
C SER A 59 1.51 -6.33 2.51
N ALA A 60 1.09 -7.39 1.80
CA ALA A 60 -0.14 -8.12 2.10
C ALA A 60 -0.16 -8.69 3.52
N ASP A 61 0.96 -9.23 4.02
CA ASP A 61 1.07 -9.71 5.40
C ASP A 61 0.73 -8.60 6.41
N LYS A 62 1.33 -7.42 6.24
CA LYS A 62 1.08 -6.30 7.16
C LYS A 62 -0.31 -5.69 7.00
N SER A 63 -0.83 -5.66 5.78
CA SER A 63 -2.21 -5.26 5.50
C SER A 63 -3.22 -6.21 6.15
N MET A 64 -2.94 -7.50 6.20
CA MET A 64 -3.79 -8.50 6.85
C MET A 64 -3.83 -8.29 8.37
N ASP A 65 -2.68 -8.00 9.02
CA ASP A 65 -2.66 -7.61 10.43
C ASP A 65 -3.58 -6.41 10.68
N ILE A 66 -3.51 -5.38 9.83
CA ILE A 66 -4.32 -4.17 9.97
C ILE A 66 -5.82 -4.49 9.81
N LEU A 67 -6.16 -5.34 8.87
CA LEU A 67 -7.55 -5.77 8.66
C LEU A 67 -8.07 -6.52 9.90
N LEU A 68 -7.30 -7.46 10.46
CA LEU A 68 -7.71 -8.26 11.60
C LEU A 68 -7.80 -7.44 12.90
N ASP A 69 -6.83 -6.55 13.13
CA ASP A 69 -6.74 -5.78 14.38
C ASP A 69 -7.68 -4.57 14.41
N TYR A 70 -7.95 -3.95 13.24
CA TYR A 70 -8.66 -2.68 13.16
C TYR A 70 -9.86 -2.66 12.22
N GLY A 71 -10.08 -3.71 11.43
CA GLY A 71 -11.18 -3.79 10.46
C GLY A 71 -11.01 -2.92 9.22
N TYR A 72 -9.81 -2.37 8.98
CA TYR A 72 -9.55 -1.53 7.80
C TYR A 72 -8.89 -2.32 6.69
N HIS A 73 -9.54 -2.36 5.52
CA HIS A 73 -8.98 -3.00 4.35
C HIS A 73 -8.08 -2.01 3.58
N LEU A 74 -6.76 -2.13 3.81
CA LEU A 74 -5.73 -1.31 3.16
C LEU A 74 -4.88 -2.19 2.24
N LEU A 75 -4.77 -1.83 0.96
CA LEU A 75 -4.01 -2.58 -0.03
C LEU A 75 -2.91 -1.72 -0.62
N VAL A 76 -1.72 -2.29 -0.81
CA VAL A 76 -0.61 -1.60 -1.46
C VAL A 76 -0.65 -1.90 -2.95
N MET A 77 -0.68 -0.84 -3.75
CA MET A 77 -0.84 -0.92 -5.20
C MET A 77 0.39 -0.31 -5.88
N PRO A 78 1.37 -1.14 -6.28
CA PRO A 78 2.46 -0.72 -7.15
C PRO A 78 1.87 -0.16 -8.46
N THR A 79 2.28 1.05 -8.81
CA THR A 79 1.85 1.71 -10.04
C THR A 79 3.09 1.99 -10.88
N LYS A 80 3.14 1.41 -12.10
CA LYS A 80 4.16 1.78 -13.08
C LYS A 80 3.94 3.25 -13.45
N LYS A 81 5.03 4.04 -13.53
CA LYS A 81 4.94 5.42 -14.03
C LYS A 81 4.32 5.37 -15.43
N VAL A 82 3.12 5.92 -15.57
CA VAL A 82 2.62 6.27 -16.90
C VAL A 82 3.41 7.50 -17.31
N ILE A 83 4.40 7.32 -18.19
CA ILE A 83 5.00 8.44 -18.91
C ILE A 83 3.89 8.91 -19.85
N VAL A 84 3.23 10.02 -19.48
CA VAL A 84 2.30 10.75 -20.37
C VAL A 84 3.10 11.68 -21.25
#